data_AF-A0A2G2MTM2-F1
#
_entry.id   AF-A0A2G2MTM2-F1
#
_cell.length_a   1.000
_cell.length_b   1.000
_cell.length_c   1.000
_cell.angle_alpha   90.00
_cell.angle_beta   90.00
_cell.angle_gamma   90.00
#
_symmetry.space_group_name_H-M   'P 1'
#
loop_
_entity.id
_entity.type
_entity.pdbx_description
1 polymer ?
#
loop_
_entity_poly.entity_id
_entity_poly.type
_entity_poly.pdbx_seq_one_letter_code
_entity_poly.pdbx_strand_id
1 'polypeptide(L)'
;MELCVALDLPSAEENLALAQSLKSYNVWMKVGFRAYIRDGKSFIEDLKAIDPDFKIFLDLKLYDIPNTMADAAEEIAKLGVDMFNIHASAGSVAMKTVMERLTIYEKKYGKRPLVLAVTALTSFDEANFQEVYEKSIDEKAEQFAKMSYENGLDGVVCSTFESRAIKNATSETFLTLCPGIRPFGEDAGDQKRVATLELASKEGVDYPVVGRPIYKDSDPQAKVEEILKVISTF
;
A
#
# COMPACT_ATOMS: atom_id res chain seq x y z
N MET A 1 -5.78 7.23 -10.79
CA MET A 1 -5.80 6.83 -9.38
C MET A 1 -6.72 5.65 -9.18
N GLU A 2 -6.33 4.68 -8.34
CA GLU A 2 -7.15 3.53 -7.95
C GLU A 2 -7.32 3.49 -6.42
N LEU A 3 -8.57 3.50 -5.93
CA LEU A 3 -8.85 3.56 -4.50
C LEU A 3 -8.46 2.25 -3.80
N CYS A 4 -7.74 2.36 -2.69
CA CYS A 4 -7.42 1.25 -1.83
C CYS A 4 -8.06 1.43 -0.43
N VAL A 5 -8.96 0.51 -0.07
CA VAL A 5 -9.73 0.55 1.18
C VAL A 5 -9.06 -0.30 2.24
N ALA A 6 -8.81 0.27 3.42
CA ALA A 6 -8.19 -0.45 4.52
C ALA A 6 -9.19 -1.27 5.34
N LEU A 7 -8.95 -2.58 5.43
CA LEU A 7 -9.74 -3.53 6.23
C LEU A 7 -9.15 -3.64 7.65
N ASP A 8 -9.29 -2.57 8.43
CA ASP A 8 -8.70 -2.45 9.78
C ASP A 8 -9.74 -2.48 10.92
N LEU A 9 -10.92 -3.08 10.70
CA LEU A 9 -11.98 -3.22 11.72
C LEU A 9 -11.62 -4.25 12.83
N PRO A 10 -12.29 -4.18 13.99
CA PRO A 10 -11.99 -5.02 15.15
C PRO A 10 -12.11 -6.52 15.01
N SER A 11 -12.92 -7.03 14.07
CA SER A 11 -13.06 -8.47 13.81
C SER A 11 -12.93 -8.84 12.32
N ALA A 12 -12.78 -10.15 12.05
CA ALA A 12 -12.80 -10.68 10.70
C ALA A 12 -14.17 -10.47 10.06
N GLU A 13 -15.23 -10.75 10.80
CA GLU A 13 -16.62 -10.63 10.36
C GLU A 13 -16.96 -9.21 9.93
N GLU A 14 -16.54 -8.20 10.72
CA GLU A 14 -16.76 -6.78 10.39
C GLU A 14 -16.03 -6.39 9.10
N ASN A 15 -14.78 -6.84 8.93
CA ASN A 15 -14.02 -6.59 7.70
C ASN A 15 -14.61 -7.30 6.48
N LEU A 16 -15.05 -8.56 6.62
CA LEU A 16 -15.68 -9.33 5.54
C LEU A 16 -17.04 -8.72 5.17
N ALA A 17 -17.81 -8.23 6.14
CA ALA A 17 -19.05 -7.51 5.88
C ALA A 17 -18.81 -6.22 5.10
N LEU A 18 -17.77 -5.46 5.47
CA LEU A 18 -17.35 -4.28 4.72
C LEU A 18 -16.96 -4.66 3.28
N ALA A 19 -16.07 -5.63 3.09
CA ALA A 19 -15.67 -6.10 1.76
C ALA A 19 -16.88 -6.57 0.93
N GLN A 20 -17.80 -7.32 1.55
CA GLN A 20 -19.03 -7.77 0.91
C GLN A 20 -19.93 -6.62 0.44
N SER A 21 -20.02 -5.53 1.21
CA SER A 21 -20.78 -4.33 0.83
C SER A 21 -20.12 -3.57 -0.33
N LEU A 22 -18.80 -3.67 -0.47
CA LEU A 22 -18.02 -2.96 -1.48
C LEU A 22 -17.79 -3.77 -2.77
N LYS A 23 -18.28 -5.00 -2.88
CA LYS A 23 -18.00 -5.90 -4.02
C LYS A 23 -18.38 -5.35 -5.40
N SER A 24 -19.36 -4.44 -5.48
CA SER A 24 -19.80 -3.85 -6.75
C SER A 24 -18.89 -2.73 -7.24
N TYR A 25 -17.92 -2.31 -6.43
CA TYR A 25 -17.01 -1.21 -6.74
C TYR A 25 -15.62 -1.75 -7.09
N ASN A 26 -14.99 -1.14 -8.08
CA ASN A 26 -13.62 -1.46 -8.45
C ASN A 26 -12.64 -0.79 -7.46
N VAL A 27 -12.41 -1.44 -6.32
CA VAL A 27 -11.53 -0.97 -5.26
C VAL A 27 -10.55 -2.06 -4.83
N TRP A 28 -9.37 -1.64 -4.37
CA TRP A 28 -8.40 -2.53 -3.75
C TRP A 28 -8.74 -2.75 -2.27
N MET A 29 -8.54 -3.97 -1.79
CA MET A 29 -8.67 -4.34 -0.38
C MET A 29 -7.29 -4.42 0.27
N LYS A 30 -6.98 -3.50 1.19
CA LYS A 30 -5.74 -3.56 1.97
C LYS A 30 -5.93 -4.40 3.22
N VAL A 31 -5.15 -5.47 3.32
CA VAL A 31 -5.06 -6.32 4.51
C VAL A 31 -3.76 -6.00 5.24
N GLY A 32 -3.86 -5.33 6.40
CA GLY A 32 -2.70 -4.97 7.23
C GLY A 32 -2.43 -5.98 8.35
N PHE A 33 -1.45 -5.65 9.20
CA PHE A 33 -1.07 -6.49 10.35
C PHE A 33 -2.24 -6.90 11.25
N ARG A 34 -3.18 -6.00 11.55
CA ARG A 34 -4.29 -6.29 12.46
C ARG A 34 -5.11 -7.50 11.97
N ALA A 35 -5.54 -7.47 10.72
CA ALA A 35 -6.33 -8.53 10.12
C ALA A 35 -5.47 -9.78 9.88
N TYR A 36 -4.27 -9.63 9.28
CA TYR A 36 -3.47 -10.80 8.92
C TYR A 36 -2.92 -11.57 10.13
N ILE A 37 -2.50 -10.89 11.20
CA ILE A 37 -2.00 -11.56 12.42
C ILE A 37 -3.15 -12.29 13.14
N ARG A 38 -4.35 -11.71 13.15
CA ARG A 38 -5.53 -12.27 13.82
C ARG A 38 -6.11 -13.44 13.04
N ASP A 39 -6.25 -13.27 11.73
CA ASP A 39 -7.12 -14.12 10.89
C ASP A 39 -6.34 -14.92 9.84
N GLY A 40 -5.07 -14.60 9.62
CA GLY A 40 -4.13 -15.35 8.78
C GLY A 40 -4.54 -15.52 7.32
N LYS A 41 -4.07 -16.63 6.74
CA LYS A 41 -4.32 -17.02 5.35
C LYS A 41 -5.80 -17.18 5.03
N SER A 42 -6.59 -17.72 5.96
CA SER A 42 -8.04 -17.94 5.77
C SER A 42 -8.77 -16.66 5.44
N PHE A 43 -8.38 -15.52 6.02
CA PHE A 43 -9.02 -14.24 5.72
C PHE A 43 -8.83 -13.80 4.25
N ILE A 44 -7.67 -14.10 3.67
CA ILE A 44 -7.42 -13.84 2.24
C ILE A 44 -8.28 -14.76 1.36
N GLU A 45 -8.44 -16.02 1.78
CA GLU A 45 -9.30 -16.99 1.10
C GLU A 45 -10.78 -16.59 1.17
N ASP A 46 -11.23 -16.10 2.32
CA ASP A 46 -12.60 -15.61 2.54
C ASP A 46 -12.90 -14.37 1.70
N LEU A 47 -11.96 -13.41 1.59
CA LEU A 47 -12.11 -12.27 0.68
C LEU A 47 -12.29 -12.73 -0.77
N LYS A 48 -11.50 -13.71 -1.22
CA LYS A 48 -11.63 -14.26 -2.58
C LYS A 48 -12.88 -15.10 -2.78
N ALA A 49 -13.43 -15.68 -1.72
CA ALA A 49 -14.71 -16.37 -1.78
C ALA A 49 -15.90 -15.39 -1.94
N ILE A 50 -15.77 -14.17 -1.43
CA ILE A 50 -16.72 -13.08 -1.68
C ILE A 50 -16.66 -12.65 -3.15
N ASP A 51 -15.45 -12.39 -3.65
CA ASP A 51 -15.20 -12.03 -5.04
C ASP A 51 -13.79 -12.50 -5.46
N PRO A 52 -13.68 -13.45 -6.41
CA PRO A 52 -12.38 -13.94 -6.87
C PRO A 52 -11.54 -12.88 -7.58
N ASP A 53 -12.16 -11.79 -8.03
CA ASP A 53 -11.51 -10.69 -8.75
C ASP A 53 -11.09 -9.54 -7.83
N PHE A 54 -11.33 -9.63 -6.52
CA PHE A 54 -10.84 -8.62 -5.59
C PHE A 54 -9.33 -8.41 -5.70
N LYS A 55 -8.95 -7.14 -5.85
CA LYS A 55 -7.55 -6.73 -5.83
C LYS A 55 -7.07 -6.59 -4.40
N ILE A 56 -6.13 -7.44 -3.99
CA ILE A 56 -5.66 -7.48 -2.60
C ILE A 56 -4.26 -6.89 -2.49
N PHE A 57 -4.13 -5.87 -1.64
CA PHE A 57 -2.85 -5.36 -1.17
C PHE A 57 -2.55 -5.91 0.24
N LEU A 58 -1.56 -6.79 0.33
CA LEU A 58 -1.09 -7.37 1.58
C LEU A 58 0.01 -6.49 2.21
N ASP A 59 -0.37 -5.70 3.20
CA ASP A 59 0.46 -4.65 3.82
C ASP A 59 1.17 -5.15 5.09
N LEU A 60 2.15 -6.04 4.90
CA LEU A 60 2.93 -6.67 5.98
C LEU A 60 4.35 -6.11 6.14
N LYS A 61 4.79 -5.24 5.23
CA LYS A 61 6.05 -4.49 5.30
C LYS A 61 7.25 -5.38 5.65
N LEU A 62 7.51 -6.41 4.84
CA LEU A 62 8.58 -7.36 5.13
C LEU A 62 9.91 -6.64 5.37
N TYR A 63 10.59 -7.01 6.44
CA TYR A 63 11.85 -6.40 6.84
C TYR A 63 12.71 -7.40 7.62
N ASP A 64 13.62 -8.06 6.91
CA ASP A 64 14.50 -9.11 7.43
C ASP A 64 15.75 -9.21 6.54
N ILE A 65 16.57 -10.25 6.72
CA ILE A 65 17.69 -10.57 5.83
C ILE A 65 17.18 -10.99 4.44
N PRO A 66 18.00 -10.83 3.37
CA PRO A 66 17.57 -11.00 1.98
C PRO A 66 16.86 -12.32 1.66
N ASN A 67 17.39 -13.45 2.12
CA ASN A 67 16.80 -14.76 1.83
C ASN A 67 15.45 -14.98 2.52
N THR A 68 15.31 -14.59 3.79
CA THR A 68 14.05 -14.68 4.54
C THR A 68 12.97 -13.85 3.86
N MET A 69 13.29 -12.62 3.44
CA MET A 69 12.35 -11.76 2.71
C MET A 69 11.93 -12.39 1.37
N ALA A 70 12.87 -12.99 0.63
CA ALA A 70 12.56 -13.64 -0.64
C ALA A 70 11.69 -14.89 -0.49
N ASP A 71 11.97 -15.74 0.51
CA ASP A 71 11.13 -16.91 0.82
C ASP A 71 9.72 -16.46 1.22
N ALA A 72 9.61 -15.45 2.09
CA ALA A 72 8.32 -14.88 2.48
C ALA A 72 7.57 -14.26 1.29
N ALA A 73 8.26 -13.56 0.38
CA ALA A 73 7.67 -12.99 -0.82
C ALA A 73 7.10 -14.07 -1.76
N GLU A 74 7.78 -15.21 -1.90
CA GLU A 74 7.27 -16.34 -2.68
C GLU A 74 6.01 -16.94 -2.05
N GLU A 75 5.97 -17.09 -0.72
CA GLU A 75 4.77 -17.55 -0.01
C GLU A 75 3.61 -16.57 -0.15
N ILE A 76 3.87 -15.26 -0.10
CA ILE A 76 2.87 -14.23 -0.37
C ILE A 76 2.33 -14.36 -1.81
N ALA A 77 3.20 -14.58 -2.80
CA ALA A 77 2.77 -14.77 -4.18
C ALA A 77 1.85 -16.00 -4.35
N LYS A 78 2.07 -17.06 -3.57
CA LYS A 78 1.21 -18.27 -3.55
C LYS A 78 -0.19 -18.02 -2.97
N LEU A 79 -0.35 -16.99 -2.12
CA LEU A 79 -1.67 -16.55 -1.67
C LEU A 79 -2.49 -15.91 -2.81
N GLY A 80 -1.83 -15.55 -3.91
CA GLY A 80 -2.43 -14.93 -5.08
C GLY A 80 -2.94 -13.52 -4.82
N VAL A 81 -2.33 -12.78 -3.89
CA VAL A 81 -2.58 -11.34 -3.73
C VAL A 81 -2.04 -10.59 -4.94
N ASP A 82 -2.48 -9.35 -5.15
CA ASP A 82 -2.14 -8.54 -6.31
C ASP A 82 -0.98 -7.57 -6.02
N MET A 83 -0.78 -7.22 -4.76
CA MET A 83 0.28 -6.32 -4.31
C MET A 83 0.72 -6.68 -2.89
N PHE A 84 2.00 -6.50 -2.58
CA PHE A 84 2.50 -6.49 -1.20
C PHE A 84 3.66 -5.50 -1.07
N ASN A 85 4.16 -5.31 0.16
CA ASN A 85 5.25 -4.38 0.40
C ASN A 85 6.37 -4.91 1.30
N ILE A 86 7.51 -4.25 1.15
CA ILE A 86 8.75 -4.44 1.92
C ILE A 86 9.27 -3.10 2.43
N HIS A 87 10.22 -3.08 3.36
CA HIS A 87 10.88 -1.82 3.74
C HIS A 87 12.07 -1.50 2.82
N ALA A 88 12.14 -0.28 2.29
CA ALA A 88 13.30 0.18 1.51
C ALA A 88 14.59 0.11 2.33
N SER A 89 14.49 0.36 3.64
CA SER A 89 15.60 0.28 4.59
C SER A 89 16.19 -1.12 4.76
N ALA A 90 15.64 -2.16 4.11
CA ALA A 90 16.27 -3.49 3.96
C ALA A 90 17.52 -3.45 3.05
N GLY A 91 17.62 -2.40 2.23
CA GLY A 91 18.74 -2.16 1.33
C GLY A 91 18.63 -2.91 0.00
N SER A 92 19.46 -2.51 -0.95
CA SER A 92 19.44 -2.99 -2.33
C SER A 92 19.54 -4.50 -2.48
N VAL A 93 20.36 -5.16 -1.64
CA VAL A 93 20.56 -6.62 -1.71
C VAL A 93 19.24 -7.33 -1.43
N ALA A 94 18.53 -6.98 -0.35
CA ALA A 94 17.25 -7.60 -0.01
C ALA A 94 16.20 -7.37 -1.09
N MET A 95 16.07 -6.13 -1.57
CA MET A 95 15.13 -5.76 -2.63
C MET A 95 15.39 -6.57 -3.92
N LYS A 96 16.65 -6.62 -4.36
CA LYS A 96 17.05 -7.38 -5.54
C LYS A 96 16.77 -8.88 -5.38
N THR A 97 17.11 -9.47 -4.23
CA THR A 97 16.86 -10.90 -3.97
C THR A 97 15.36 -11.24 -3.97
N VAL A 98 14.51 -10.37 -3.43
CA VAL A 98 13.04 -10.52 -3.52
C VAL A 98 12.58 -10.49 -4.99
N MET A 99 13.00 -9.50 -5.78
CA MET A 99 12.58 -9.38 -7.19
C MET A 99 13.09 -10.54 -8.06
N GLU A 100 14.30 -11.02 -7.82
CA GLU A 100 14.85 -12.20 -8.50
C GLU A 100 14.01 -13.45 -8.20
N ARG A 101 13.62 -13.67 -6.94
CA ARG A 101 12.75 -14.79 -6.56
C ARG A 101 11.39 -14.71 -7.25
N LEU A 102 10.78 -13.52 -7.27
CA LEU A 102 9.47 -13.32 -7.89
C LEU A 102 9.52 -13.38 -9.41
N THR A 103 10.64 -13.02 -10.04
CA THR A 103 10.85 -13.22 -11.48
C THR A 103 10.84 -14.70 -11.84
N ILE A 104 11.46 -15.56 -11.02
CA ILE A 104 11.42 -17.02 -11.20
C ILE A 104 9.98 -17.54 -11.02
N TYR A 105 9.29 -17.06 -9.98
CA TYR A 105 7.88 -17.39 -9.74
C TYR A 105 7.00 -17.01 -10.95
N GLU A 106 7.12 -15.78 -11.43
CA GLU A 106 6.37 -15.27 -12.58
C GLU A 106 6.61 -16.09 -13.85
N LYS A 107 7.86 -16.44 -14.16
CA LYS A 107 8.16 -17.32 -15.31
C LYS A 107 7.48 -18.68 -15.23
N LYS A 108 7.24 -19.19 -14.02
CA LYS A 108 6.60 -20.50 -13.78
C LYS A 108 5.08 -20.42 -13.79
N TYR A 109 4.49 -19.34 -13.27
CA TYR A 109 3.05 -19.23 -13.01
C TYR A 109 2.34 -18.14 -13.86
N GLY A 110 3.09 -17.40 -14.68
CA GLY A 110 2.59 -16.39 -15.62
C GLY A 110 2.32 -15.02 -15.03
N LYS A 111 2.34 -14.86 -13.70
CA LYS A 111 2.15 -13.58 -13.00
C LYS A 111 2.81 -13.56 -11.62
N ARG A 112 3.12 -12.37 -11.12
CA ARG A 112 3.50 -12.08 -9.73
C ARG A 112 2.73 -10.88 -9.18
N PRO A 113 2.61 -10.72 -7.85
CA PRO A 113 2.12 -9.47 -7.27
C PRO A 113 3.09 -8.30 -7.55
N LEU A 114 2.54 -7.09 -7.50
CA LEU A 114 3.31 -5.86 -7.41
C LEU A 114 4.06 -5.79 -6.07
N VAL A 115 5.27 -5.23 -6.09
CA VAL A 115 6.12 -5.05 -4.91
C VAL A 115 6.44 -3.57 -4.73
N LEU A 116 5.95 -3.02 -3.62
CA LEU A 116 6.22 -1.64 -3.23
C LEU A 116 7.19 -1.59 -2.05
N ALA A 117 8.09 -0.61 -2.02
CA ALA A 117 8.93 -0.36 -0.86
C ALA A 117 8.40 0.80 -0.01
N VAL A 118 8.28 0.59 1.30
CA VAL A 118 7.99 1.64 2.25
C VAL A 118 9.23 2.54 2.39
N THR A 119 9.08 3.83 2.07
CA THR A 119 10.14 4.83 2.21
C THR A 119 10.18 5.39 3.63
N ALA A 120 9.19 6.20 3.99
CA ALA A 120 9.00 6.76 5.32
C ALA A 120 7.56 6.53 5.76
N LEU A 121 7.36 6.01 6.98
CA LEU A 121 6.02 5.87 7.54
C LEU A 121 5.36 7.25 7.65
N THR A 122 4.06 7.34 7.34
CA THR A 122 3.30 8.60 7.41
C THR A 122 3.09 9.11 8.84
N SER A 123 3.43 8.29 9.84
CA SER A 123 3.39 8.62 11.28
C SER A 123 4.68 9.24 11.82
N PHE A 124 5.79 9.19 11.08
CA PHE A 124 7.02 9.88 11.49
C PHE A 124 6.82 11.39 11.50
N ASP A 125 7.49 12.07 12.44
CA ASP A 125 7.87 13.47 12.28
C ASP A 125 9.36 13.56 11.96
N GLU A 126 9.80 14.76 11.60
CA GLU A 126 11.15 15.01 11.13
C GLU A 126 12.22 14.63 12.14
N ALA A 127 11.99 14.97 13.41
CA ALA A 127 12.94 14.71 14.49
C ALA A 127 13.16 13.21 14.71
N ASN A 128 12.08 12.44 14.86
CA ASN A 128 12.16 10.99 15.08
C ASN A 128 12.70 10.24 13.87
N PHE A 129 12.42 10.74 12.65
CA PHE A 129 12.95 10.15 11.43
C PHE A 129 14.45 10.40 11.30
N GLN A 130 14.89 11.64 11.53
CA GLN A 130 16.30 12.02 11.44
C GLN A 130 17.16 11.30 12.48
N GLU A 131 16.62 10.98 13.66
CA GLU A 131 17.31 10.17 14.68
C GLU A 131 17.73 8.78 14.16
N VAL A 132 16.91 8.17 13.30
CA VAL A 132 17.18 6.82 12.76
C VAL A 132 17.95 6.85 11.44
N TYR A 133 17.61 7.80 10.57
CA TYR A 133 18.04 7.81 9.17
C TYR A 133 19.05 8.91 8.82
N GLU A 134 19.36 9.79 9.78
CA GLU A 134 20.37 10.87 9.70
C GLU A 134 20.17 11.82 8.52
N LYS A 135 18.93 11.93 8.02
CA LYS A 135 18.51 12.81 6.93
C LYS A 135 17.07 13.27 7.16
N SER A 136 16.67 14.30 6.43
CA SER A 136 15.26 14.67 6.35
C SER A 136 14.40 13.58 5.70
N ILE A 137 13.11 13.56 5.99
CA ILE A 137 12.12 12.67 5.39
C ILE A 137 12.14 12.81 3.88
N ASP A 138 12.11 14.04 3.36
CA ASP A 138 12.06 14.29 1.92
C ASP A 138 13.30 13.74 1.21
N GLU A 139 14.50 14.06 1.71
CA GLU A 139 15.77 13.59 1.12
C GLU A 139 15.88 12.06 1.16
N LYS A 140 15.53 11.45 2.30
CA LYS A 140 15.67 10.00 2.46
C LYS A 140 14.58 9.25 1.70
N ALA A 141 13.36 9.77 1.62
CA ALA A 141 12.28 9.17 0.86
C ALA A 141 12.59 9.14 -0.63
N GLU A 142 13.13 10.23 -1.18
CA GLU A 142 13.62 10.27 -2.56
C GLU A 142 14.79 9.28 -2.76
N GLN A 143 15.76 9.25 -1.83
CA GLN A 143 16.88 8.31 -1.89
C GLN A 143 16.40 6.85 -1.90
N PHE A 144 15.46 6.50 -1.02
CA PHE A 144 14.88 5.17 -0.95
C PHE A 144 14.09 4.83 -2.20
N ALA A 145 13.31 5.77 -2.75
CA ALA A 145 12.58 5.54 -4.00
C ALA A 145 13.50 5.28 -5.19
N LYS A 146 14.59 6.05 -5.35
CA LYS A 146 15.63 5.80 -6.37
C LYS A 146 16.22 4.41 -6.22
N MET A 147 16.63 4.06 -5.00
CA MET A 147 17.18 2.74 -4.70
C MET A 147 16.18 1.61 -5.02
N SER A 148 14.90 1.78 -4.69
CA SER A 148 13.87 0.79 -5.01
C SER A 148 13.64 0.64 -6.51
N TYR A 149 13.58 1.76 -7.24
CA TYR A 149 13.46 1.77 -8.71
C TYR A 149 14.63 1.06 -9.39
N GLU A 150 15.86 1.37 -8.99
CA GLU A 150 17.08 0.76 -9.52
C GLU A 150 17.17 -0.75 -9.25
N ASN A 151 16.51 -1.25 -8.21
CA ASN A 151 16.44 -2.67 -7.87
C ASN A 151 15.18 -3.37 -8.42
N GLY A 152 14.44 -2.70 -9.31
CA GLY A 152 13.37 -3.30 -10.10
C GLY A 152 12.04 -3.49 -9.36
N LEU A 153 11.83 -2.80 -8.22
CA LEU A 153 10.51 -2.75 -7.61
C LEU A 153 9.52 -2.01 -8.51
N ASP A 154 8.23 -2.22 -8.26
CA ASP A 154 7.16 -1.61 -9.07
C ASP A 154 6.79 -0.19 -8.58
N GLY A 155 7.17 0.16 -7.36
CA GLY A 155 6.88 1.46 -6.76
C GLY A 155 7.25 1.56 -5.28
N VAL A 156 6.66 2.55 -4.61
CA VAL A 156 6.87 2.84 -3.20
C VAL A 156 5.58 3.17 -2.46
N VAL A 157 5.62 2.94 -1.14
CA VAL A 157 4.67 3.51 -0.19
C VAL A 157 5.29 4.77 0.41
N CYS A 158 4.65 5.92 0.19
CA CYS A 158 5.12 7.24 0.63
C CYS A 158 3.93 8.12 1.07
N SER A 159 4.18 9.32 1.59
CA SER A 159 3.10 10.30 1.73
C SER A 159 2.77 10.94 0.39
N THR A 160 1.60 11.56 0.30
CA THR A 160 1.20 12.34 -0.88
C THR A 160 2.20 13.45 -1.21
N PHE A 161 2.83 14.07 -0.21
CA PHE A 161 3.73 15.21 -0.41
C PHE A 161 5.04 14.82 -1.10
N GLU A 162 5.48 13.56 -0.99
CA GLU A 162 6.69 13.09 -1.66
C GLU A 162 6.43 12.51 -3.06
N SER A 163 5.16 12.24 -3.42
CA SER A 163 4.79 11.50 -4.64
C SER A 163 5.39 12.12 -5.91
N ARG A 164 5.19 13.44 -6.11
CA ARG A 164 5.71 14.13 -7.30
C ARG A 164 7.23 14.14 -7.36
N ALA A 165 7.89 14.40 -6.24
CA ALA A 165 9.35 14.39 -6.17
C ALA A 165 9.91 13.00 -6.50
N ILE A 166 9.28 11.94 -5.97
CA ILE A 166 9.63 10.54 -6.24
C ILE A 166 9.50 10.21 -7.73
N LYS A 167 8.39 10.57 -8.37
CA LYS A 167 8.20 10.33 -9.83
C LYS A 167 9.24 11.07 -10.67
N ASN A 168 9.51 12.34 -10.35
CA ASN A 168 10.57 13.13 -11.01
C ASN A 168 11.97 12.50 -10.85
N ALA A 169 12.23 11.91 -9.69
CA ALA A 169 13.48 11.24 -9.35
C ALA A 169 13.65 9.84 -9.99
N THR A 170 12.56 9.23 -10.46
CA THR A 170 12.53 7.84 -10.92
C THR A 170 11.89 7.74 -12.31
N SER A 171 10.57 7.57 -12.37
CA SER A 171 9.76 7.55 -13.58
C SER A 171 8.32 7.95 -13.26
N GLU A 172 7.62 8.58 -14.20
CA GLU A 172 6.17 8.84 -14.08
C GLU A 172 5.35 7.54 -13.88
N THR A 173 5.85 6.41 -14.40
CA THR A 173 5.21 5.10 -14.25
C THR A 173 5.61 4.36 -12.97
N PHE A 174 6.52 4.90 -12.15
CA PHE A 174 6.89 4.29 -10.87
C PHE A 174 5.76 4.55 -9.86
N LEU A 175 5.19 3.47 -9.33
CA LEU A 175 3.93 3.56 -8.59
C LEU A 175 4.13 4.22 -7.22
N THR A 176 3.15 5.03 -6.84
CA THR A 176 3.07 5.67 -5.53
C THR A 176 1.77 5.28 -4.86
N LEU A 177 1.88 4.57 -3.74
CA LEU A 177 0.77 4.22 -2.88
C LEU A 177 0.82 5.07 -1.62
N CYS A 178 -0.21 5.86 -1.37
CA CYS A 178 -0.20 6.89 -0.34
C CYS A 178 -1.28 6.66 0.72
N PRO A 179 -0.89 6.22 1.93
CA PRO A 179 -1.73 6.29 3.12
C PRO A 179 -1.95 7.73 3.60
N GLY A 180 -2.79 7.87 4.63
CA GLY A 180 -3.04 9.18 5.25
C GLY A 180 -4.07 10.04 4.53
N ILE A 181 -4.81 9.48 3.56
CA ILE A 181 -5.82 10.25 2.83
C ILE A 181 -7.03 10.58 3.71
N ARG A 182 -7.43 11.85 3.68
CA ARG A 182 -8.67 12.41 4.23
C ARG A 182 -9.45 12.99 3.05
N PRO A 183 -10.28 12.16 2.40
CA PRO A 183 -10.81 12.46 1.08
C PRO A 183 -11.31 13.89 0.89
N PHE A 184 -12.02 14.42 1.88
CA PHE A 184 -12.66 15.73 1.84
C PHE A 184 -12.23 16.64 2.99
N GLY A 185 -11.08 16.36 3.62
CA GLY A 185 -10.54 17.15 4.73
C GLY A 185 -11.08 16.78 6.11
N GLU A 186 -11.46 15.52 6.31
CA GLU A 186 -11.86 14.97 7.62
C GLU A 186 -10.69 14.97 8.63
N ASP A 187 -11.00 14.77 9.92
CA ASP A 187 -10.03 14.82 11.02
C ASP A 187 -8.82 13.85 10.85
N ALA A 188 -7.62 14.35 11.14
CA ALA A 188 -6.35 13.67 10.94
C ALA A 188 -6.12 12.49 11.90
N GLY A 189 -6.65 12.52 13.14
CA GLY A 189 -6.39 11.48 14.13
C GLY A 189 -4.89 11.32 14.47
N ASP A 190 -4.36 10.11 14.38
CA ASP A 190 -2.93 9.78 14.64
C ASP A 190 -2.00 10.02 13.44
N GLN A 191 -2.54 10.37 12.27
CA GLN A 191 -1.72 10.61 11.07
C GLN A 191 -1.17 12.02 11.08
N LYS A 192 0.16 12.17 10.98
CA LYS A 192 0.83 13.48 10.96
C LYS A 192 0.81 14.14 9.58
N ARG A 193 0.82 13.34 8.52
CA ARG A 193 0.89 13.80 7.13
C ARG A 193 -0.36 13.35 6.38
N VAL A 194 -1.42 14.17 6.40
CA VAL A 194 -2.69 13.89 5.74
C VAL A 194 -2.89 14.75 4.50
N ALA A 195 -3.59 14.21 3.50
CA ALA A 195 -3.87 14.88 2.22
C ALA A 195 -5.29 14.57 1.72
N THR A 196 -5.87 15.50 0.94
CA THR A 196 -7.15 15.29 0.25
C THR A 196 -6.97 14.56 -1.08
N LEU A 197 -8.07 14.14 -1.70
CA LEU A 197 -8.02 13.50 -3.04
C LEU A 197 -7.53 14.47 -4.11
N GLU A 198 -7.88 15.75 -4.04
CA GLU A 198 -7.44 16.76 -5.01
C GLU A 198 -5.92 16.95 -4.94
N LEU A 199 -5.36 16.99 -3.72
CA LEU A 199 -3.91 17.06 -3.56
C LEU A 199 -3.24 15.77 -4.02
N ALA A 200 -3.79 14.60 -3.69
CA ALA A 200 -3.27 13.31 -4.14
C ALA A 200 -3.23 13.22 -5.68
N SER A 201 -4.30 13.65 -6.35
CA SER A 201 -4.36 13.74 -7.81
C SER A 201 -3.26 14.65 -8.37
N LYS A 202 -3.14 15.87 -7.84
CA LYS A 202 -2.15 16.86 -8.29
C LYS A 202 -0.71 16.36 -8.14
N GLU A 203 -0.40 15.70 -7.03
CA GLU A 203 0.93 15.14 -6.74
C GLU A 203 1.18 13.79 -7.47
N GLY A 204 0.23 13.34 -8.29
CA GLY A 204 0.39 12.16 -9.13
C GLY A 204 0.32 10.84 -8.35
N VAL A 205 -0.41 10.79 -7.24
CA VAL A 205 -0.61 9.53 -6.50
C VAL A 205 -1.28 8.50 -7.41
N ASP A 206 -0.85 7.24 -7.34
CA ASP A 206 -1.48 6.15 -8.09
C ASP A 206 -2.55 5.45 -7.24
N TYR A 207 -2.23 5.14 -5.99
CA TYR A 207 -3.11 4.42 -5.06
C TYR A 207 -3.33 5.19 -3.75
N PRO A 208 -4.38 6.02 -3.64
CA PRO A 208 -4.78 6.58 -2.35
C PRO A 208 -5.32 5.46 -1.43
N VAL A 209 -4.72 5.31 -0.23
CA VAL A 209 -5.23 4.39 0.79
C VAL A 209 -6.11 5.14 1.79
N VAL A 210 -7.38 4.74 1.87
CA VAL A 210 -8.39 5.31 2.76
C VAL A 210 -8.85 4.25 3.76
N GLY A 211 -8.77 4.58 5.05
CA GLY A 211 -9.21 3.71 6.14
C GLY A 211 -10.40 4.30 6.88
N ARG A 212 -10.13 4.95 8.02
CA ARG A 212 -11.18 5.49 8.92
C ARG A 212 -12.28 6.29 8.23
N PRO A 213 -11.98 7.17 7.25
CA PRO A 213 -13.05 7.91 6.59
C PRO A 213 -14.11 7.01 5.95
N ILE A 214 -13.77 5.78 5.56
CA ILE A 214 -14.72 4.79 5.03
C ILE A 214 -15.30 3.94 6.16
N TYR A 215 -14.47 3.19 6.89
CA TYR A 215 -14.99 2.16 7.80
C TYR A 215 -15.60 2.69 9.10
N LYS A 216 -15.44 3.99 9.41
CA LYS A 216 -16.15 4.66 10.51
C LYS A 216 -17.33 5.51 10.04
N ASP A 217 -17.56 5.60 8.74
CA ASP A 217 -18.73 6.30 8.22
C ASP A 217 -20.00 5.51 8.59
N SER A 218 -21.11 6.23 8.79
CA SER A 218 -22.43 5.63 8.98
C SER A 218 -22.90 4.85 7.74
N ASP A 219 -22.41 5.22 6.54
CA ASP A 219 -22.67 4.54 5.29
C ASP A 219 -21.37 4.40 4.47
N PRO A 220 -20.56 3.35 4.75
CA PRO A 220 -19.29 3.12 4.05
C PRO A 220 -19.45 2.96 2.54
N GLN A 221 -20.59 2.43 2.08
CA GLN A 221 -20.86 2.23 0.66
C GLN A 221 -21.05 3.58 -0.05
N ALA A 222 -21.93 4.43 0.48
CA ALA A 222 -22.13 5.78 -0.06
C ALA A 222 -20.83 6.60 -0.02
N LYS A 223 -20.01 6.45 1.03
CA LYS A 223 -18.71 7.11 1.12
C LYS A 223 -17.74 6.66 0.03
N VAL A 224 -17.66 5.37 -0.26
CA VAL A 224 -16.83 4.84 -1.36
C VAL A 224 -17.33 5.34 -2.71
N GLU A 225 -18.64 5.37 -2.93
CA GLU A 225 -19.22 5.90 -4.17
C GLU A 225 -18.87 7.39 -4.37
N GLU A 226 -18.96 8.20 -3.31
CA GLU A 226 -18.57 9.61 -3.33
C GLU A 226 -17.09 9.79 -3.70
N ILE A 227 -16.20 9.02 -3.06
CA ILE A 227 -14.75 9.03 -3.33
C ILE A 227 -14.47 8.66 -4.80
N LEU A 228 -15.06 7.57 -5.29
CA LEU A 228 -14.84 7.10 -6.65
C LEU A 228 -15.35 8.09 -7.69
N LYS A 229 -16.49 8.76 -7.41
CA LYS A 229 -17.00 9.83 -8.25
C LYS A 229 -15.99 10.97 -8.37
N VAL A 230 -15.37 11.39 -7.27
CA VAL A 230 -14.33 12.44 -7.31
C VAL A 230 -13.08 11.96 -8.05
N ILE A 231 -12.60 10.74 -7.77
CA ILE A 231 -11.45 10.15 -8.47
C ILE A 231 -11.67 10.12 -9.99
N SER A 232 -12.89 9.83 -10.46
CA SER A 232 -13.21 9.79 -11.89
C SER A 232 -13.15 11.13 -12.62
N THR A 233 -13.01 12.25 -11.90
CA THR A 233 -12.89 13.60 -12.48
C THR A 233 -11.46 14.04 -12.75
N PHE A 234 -10.48 13.25 -12.30
CA PHE A 234 -9.04 13.49 -12.49
C PHE A 234 -8.49 12.63 -13.63
#